data_AF-A0AAE1EZF4-F1
#
_entry.id   AF-A0AAE1EZF4-F1
#
_cell.length_a   1.000
_cell.length_b   1.000
_cell.length_c   1.000
_cell.angle_alpha   90.00
_cell.angle_beta   90.00
_cell.angle_gamma   90.00
#
_symmetry.space_group_name_H-M   'P 1'
#
loop_
_entity.id
_entity.type
_entity.pdbx_description
1 polymer ?
#
loop_
_entity_poly.entity_id
_entity_poly.type
_entity_poly.pdbx_seq_one_letter_code
_entity_poly.pdbx_strand_id
1 'polypeptide(L)'
;MQAIQTRHVLLWTQRRSGSRLSMHLLTALPKSFIMGEPLSDYKPGNVLNIINFLRDILNCRFSLHLEYFKKWIGRTQQEHSEITNICNNEASLCTDPELSEAMCVASQINLVKVVGEELGIAEHFLHDTQLNVRLVHLVRDPRALLASRLKTGKDFWP
;
A
#
# COMPACT_ATOMS: atom_id res chain seq x y z
N MET A 1 -14.29 8.42 25.74
CA MET A 1 -13.13 8.20 24.85
C MET A 1 -13.68 8.13 23.43
N GLN A 2 -13.36 9.09 22.57
CA GLN A 2 -13.81 9.04 21.17
C GLN A 2 -13.06 7.89 20.47
N ALA A 3 -13.79 7.02 19.77
CA ALA A 3 -13.17 5.99 18.94
C ALA A 3 -12.30 6.70 17.90
N ILE A 4 -11.00 6.39 17.90
CA ILE A 4 -10.07 6.88 16.88
C ILE A 4 -10.46 6.18 15.58
N GLN A 5 -11.11 6.89 14.68
CA GLN A 5 -11.46 6.36 13.36
C GLN A 5 -10.22 6.39 12.47
N THR A 6 -9.71 5.21 12.12
CA THR A 6 -8.62 5.07 11.14
C THR A 6 -9.09 5.58 9.77
N ARG A 7 -8.23 6.35 9.10
CA ARG A 7 -8.44 6.83 7.74
C ARG A 7 -7.60 6.00 6.80
N HIS A 8 -8.24 5.32 5.86
CA HIS A 8 -7.54 4.59 4.82
C HIS A 8 -7.24 5.52 3.64
N VAL A 9 -5.98 5.59 3.22
CA VAL A 9 -5.53 6.35 2.04
C VAL A 9 -5.09 5.36 0.97
N LEU A 10 -5.86 5.26 -0.12
CA LEU A 10 -5.44 4.52 -1.30
C LEU A 10 -4.64 5.44 -2.21
N LEU A 11 -3.32 5.23 -2.26
CA LEU A 11 -2.44 5.91 -3.20
C LEU A 11 -2.38 5.12 -4.50
N TRP A 12 -3.25 5.48 -5.45
CA TRP A 12 -3.33 4.82 -6.75
C TRP A 12 -2.42 5.50 -7.75
N THR A 13 -1.58 4.74 -8.44
CA THR A 13 -0.56 5.35 -9.28
C THR A 13 0.02 4.43 -10.33
N GLN A 14 0.90 4.98 -11.15
CA GLN A 14 1.69 4.28 -12.16
C GLN A 14 3.15 4.22 -11.70
N ARG A 15 3.94 3.30 -12.28
CA ARG A 15 5.39 3.24 -12.01
C ARG A 15 6.06 4.57 -12.35
N ARG A 16 7.00 5.00 -11.50
CA ARG A 16 7.82 6.22 -11.68
C ARG A 16 7.00 7.52 -11.71
N SER A 17 5.91 7.60 -10.96
CA SER A 17 5.05 8.80 -10.85
C SER A 17 5.46 9.79 -9.75
N GLY A 18 6.45 9.44 -8.91
CA GLY A 18 6.73 10.17 -7.67
C GLY A 18 5.95 9.65 -6.45
N SER A 19 5.29 8.50 -6.57
CA SER A 19 4.51 7.89 -5.48
C SER A 19 5.26 7.69 -4.17
N ARG A 20 6.57 7.40 -4.20
CA ARG A 20 7.40 7.34 -2.99
C ARG A 20 7.49 8.67 -2.26
N LEU A 21 7.67 9.78 -2.98
CA LEU A 21 7.71 11.12 -2.39
C LEU A 21 6.35 11.46 -1.78
N SER A 22 5.26 11.24 -2.53
CA SER A 22 3.91 11.52 -2.03
C SER A 22 3.56 10.66 -0.81
N MET A 23 3.96 9.40 -0.81
CA MET A 23 3.83 8.51 0.34
C MET A 23 4.54 9.08 1.56
N HIS A 24 5.84 9.42 1.46
CA HIS A 24 6.57 10.04 2.56
C HIS A 24 5.95 11.34 3.08
N LEU A 25 5.40 12.17 2.19
CA LEU A 25 4.72 13.41 2.60
C LEU A 25 3.40 13.13 3.34
N LEU A 26 2.61 12.16 2.87
CA LEU A 26 1.35 11.77 3.49
C LEU A 26 1.55 11.06 4.84
N THR A 27 2.70 10.42 5.03
CA THR A 27 3.06 9.66 6.24
C THR A 27 4.12 10.35 7.08
N ALA A 28 4.39 11.64 6.84
CA ALA A 28 5.26 12.45 7.69
C ALA A 28 4.62 12.73 9.06
N LEU A 29 3.30 12.55 9.17
CA LEU A 29 2.57 12.70 10.42
C LEU A 29 2.72 11.44 11.29
N PRO A 30 2.85 11.59 12.63
CA PRO A 30 2.93 10.44 13.52
C PRO A 30 1.65 9.60 13.46
N LYS A 31 1.76 8.30 13.76
CA LYS A 31 0.66 7.31 13.73
C LYS A 31 0.14 6.98 12.32
N SER A 32 1.04 6.96 11.34
CA SER A 32 0.75 6.44 10.01
C SER A 32 1.39 5.07 9.78
N PHE A 33 0.68 4.18 9.10
CA PHE A 33 1.14 2.86 8.68
C PHE A 33 1.13 2.76 7.15
N ILE A 34 2.22 2.29 6.53
CA ILE A 34 2.36 2.25 5.07
C ILE A 34 2.38 0.81 4.59
N MET A 35 1.46 0.47 3.71
CA MET A 35 1.38 -0.80 3.02
C MET A 35 1.83 -0.64 1.57
N GLY A 36 2.85 -1.39 1.20
CA GLY A 36 3.58 -1.21 -0.05
C GLY A 36 3.15 -2.21 -1.12
N GLU A 37 2.62 -1.70 -2.24
CA GLU A 37 2.36 -2.41 -3.51
C GLU A 37 1.85 -3.85 -3.36
N PRO A 38 0.71 -4.08 -2.68
CA PRO A 38 0.18 -5.42 -2.48
C PRO A 38 -0.08 -6.17 -3.78
N LEU A 39 -0.37 -5.43 -4.85
CA LEU A 39 -0.66 -5.99 -6.17
C LEU A 39 0.58 -6.18 -7.07
N SER A 40 1.80 -5.86 -6.61
CA SER A 40 2.99 -5.93 -7.49
C SER A 40 3.29 -7.34 -8.01
N ASP A 41 3.05 -8.34 -7.16
CA ASP A 41 3.34 -9.75 -7.41
C ASP A 41 2.06 -10.60 -7.33
N TYR A 42 0.92 -9.95 -7.10
CA TYR A 42 -0.37 -10.62 -7.03
C TYR A 42 -0.75 -11.06 -8.45
N LYS A 43 -0.97 -12.36 -8.65
CA LYS A 43 -1.49 -12.87 -9.92
C LYS A 43 -3.02 -12.82 -9.83
N PRO A 44 -3.68 -11.82 -10.43
CA PRO A 44 -5.12 -11.73 -10.34
C PRO A 44 -5.75 -12.92 -11.07
N GLY A 45 -6.55 -13.71 -10.36
CA GLY A 45 -7.46 -14.67 -11.00
C GLY A 45 -8.73 -13.97 -11.51
N ASN A 46 -9.25 -12.99 -10.76
CA ASN A 46 -10.44 -12.20 -11.06
C ASN A 46 -10.40 -10.88 -10.25
N VAL A 47 -11.06 -9.83 -10.74
CA VAL A 47 -11.27 -8.54 -10.07
C VAL A 47 -11.82 -8.70 -8.66
N LEU A 48 -12.76 -9.64 -8.44
CA LEU A 48 -13.32 -9.88 -7.10
C LEU A 48 -12.24 -10.32 -6.09
N ASN A 49 -11.26 -11.10 -6.54
CA ASN A 49 -10.17 -11.55 -5.67
C ASN A 49 -9.23 -10.38 -5.32
N ILE A 50 -8.99 -9.47 -6.28
CA ILE A 50 -8.23 -8.24 -6.03
C ILE A 50 -8.95 -7.39 -4.97
N ILE A 51 -10.27 -7.23 -5.10
CA ILE A 51 -11.08 -6.42 -4.18
C ILE A 51 -11.03 -7.02 -2.77
N ASN A 52 -11.25 -8.33 -2.65
CA ASN A 52 -11.22 -9.01 -1.35
C ASN A 52 -9.83 -8.95 -0.71
N PHE A 53 -8.78 -9.17 -1.50
CA PHE A 53 -7.41 -9.07 -1.05
C PHE A 53 -7.09 -7.66 -0.53
N LEU A 54 -7.36 -6.62 -1.32
CA LEU A 54 -7.16 -5.23 -0.89
C LEU A 54 -8.01 -4.87 0.34
N ARG A 55 -9.23 -5.40 0.45
CA ARG A 55 -10.09 -5.23 1.65
C ARG A 55 -9.43 -5.85 2.88
N ASP A 56 -8.86 -7.05 2.78
CA ASP A 56 -8.14 -7.67 3.90
C ASP A 56 -6.91 -6.86 4.29
N ILE A 57 -6.15 -6.37 3.31
CA ILE A 57 -4.99 -5.50 3.55
C ILE A 57 -5.41 -4.20 4.25
N LEU A 58 -6.47 -3.54 3.79
CA LEU A 58 -7.01 -2.32 4.41
C LEU A 58 -7.47 -2.57 5.85
N ASN A 59 -8.04 -3.74 6.12
CA ASN A 59 -8.44 -4.16 7.47
C ASN A 59 -7.29 -4.75 8.31
N CYS A 60 -6.03 -4.58 7.88
CA CYS A 60 -4.84 -5.06 8.60
C CYS A 60 -4.86 -6.58 8.86
N ARG A 61 -5.33 -7.40 7.92
CA ARG A 61 -5.35 -8.88 8.03
C ARG A 61 -4.18 -9.52 7.29
N PHE A 62 -2.96 -9.26 7.76
CA PHE A 62 -1.73 -9.75 7.13
C PHE A 62 -1.49 -11.25 7.36
N SER A 63 -2.00 -11.80 8.46
CA SER A 63 -1.98 -13.22 8.81
C SER A 63 -2.64 -14.10 7.73
N LEU A 64 -3.65 -13.58 7.03
CA LEU A 64 -4.30 -14.26 5.91
C LEU A 64 -3.45 -14.25 4.62
N HIS A 65 -2.46 -13.35 4.53
CA HIS A 65 -1.70 -13.05 3.32
C HIS A 65 -0.19 -13.09 3.59
N LEU A 66 0.30 -14.17 4.22
CA LEU A 66 1.70 -14.31 4.66
C LEU A 66 2.73 -14.13 3.55
N GLU A 67 2.43 -14.56 2.33
CA GLU A 67 3.35 -14.40 1.19
C GLU A 67 3.50 -12.94 0.76
N TYR A 68 2.43 -12.15 0.83
CA TYR A 68 2.52 -10.70 0.68
C TYR A 68 3.29 -10.10 1.87
N PHE A 69 2.95 -10.48 3.10
CA PHE A 69 3.55 -9.93 4.30
C PHE A 69 5.08 -10.10 4.33
N LYS A 70 5.60 -11.30 4.06
CA LYS A 70 7.04 -11.59 3.99
C LYS A 70 7.77 -10.72 2.98
N LYS A 71 7.16 -10.51 1.80
CA LYS A 71 7.73 -9.65 0.76
C LYS A 71 7.66 -8.18 1.13
N TRP A 72 6.54 -7.77 1.70
CA TRP A 72 6.29 -6.40 2.12
C TRP A 72 7.29 -5.99 3.19
N ILE A 73 7.44 -6.76 4.28
CA ILE A 73 8.37 -6.44 5.37
C ILE A 73 9.83 -6.34 4.87
N GLY A 74 10.24 -7.24 3.96
CA GLY A 74 11.57 -7.17 3.36
C GLY A 74 11.82 -5.90 2.52
N ARG A 75 10.75 -5.27 2.01
CA ARG A 75 10.83 -3.99 1.27
C ARG A 75 10.65 -2.78 2.19
N THR A 76 9.80 -2.85 3.22
CA THR A 76 9.45 -1.72 4.10
C THR A 76 10.42 -1.43 5.22
N GLN A 77 11.32 -2.35 5.56
CA GLN A 77 12.47 -2.03 6.44
C GLN A 77 13.31 -0.84 5.93
N GLN A 78 13.16 -0.43 4.66
CA GLN A 78 13.80 0.76 4.11
C GLN A 78 12.94 2.04 4.17
N GLU A 79 11.64 1.93 4.40
CA GLU A 79 10.67 3.03 4.25
C GLU A 79 10.04 3.47 5.60
N HIS A 80 10.15 2.67 6.68
CA HIS A 80 9.61 2.98 8.01
C HIS A 80 10.67 3.06 9.10
N SER A 81 11.00 4.26 9.58
CA SER A 81 12.02 4.41 10.62
C SER A 81 11.68 3.72 11.94
N GLU A 82 10.40 3.67 12.32
CA GLU A 82 9.91 3.15 13.59
C GLU A 82 9.91 1.63 13.61
N ILE A 83 9.42 1.00 12.54
CA ILE A 83 9.45 -0.47 12.39
C ILE A 83 10.90 -0.91 12.32
N THR A 84 11.74 -0.22 11.55
CA THR A 84 13.18 -0.53 11.44
C THR A 84 13.88 -0.41 12.79
N ASN A 85 13.54 0.58 13.62
CA ASN A 85 14.11 0.72 14.96
C ASN A 85 13.72 -0.43 15.90
N ILE A 86 12.44 -0.87 15.88
CA ILE A 86 11.99 -2.04 16.65
C ILE A 86 12.70 -3.30 16.16
N CYS A 87 12.77 -3.45 14.84
CA CYS A 87 13.39 -4.56 14.15
C CYS A 87 14.88 -4.73 14.38
N ASN A 88 15.61 -3.62 14.49
CA ASN A 88 17.04 -3.64 14.76
C ASN A 88 17.35 -4.15 16.18
N ASN A 89 16.41 -3.95 17.12
CA ASN A 89 16.58 -4.40 18.50
C ASN A 89 16.14 -5.86 18.68
N GLU A 90 15.10 -6.30 17.96
CA GLU A 90 14.58 -7.67 18.05
C GLU A 90 14.07 -8.13 16.67
N ALA A 91 14.92 -8.84 15.93
CA ALA A 91 14.65 -9.23 14.54
C ALA A 91 13.45 -10.19 14.40
N SER A 92 13.15 -10.97 15.44
CA SER A 92 12.03 -11.93 15.45
C SER A 92 10.67 -11.22 15.32
N LEU A 93 10.53 -10.03 15.91
CA LEU A 93 9.31 -9.22 15.88
C LEU A 93 8.96 -8.70 14.48
N CYS A 94 9.94 -8.50 13.60
CA CYS A 94 9.68 -8.05 12.22
C CYS A 94 8.93 -9.08 11.40
N THR A 95 9.15 -10.35 11.72
CA THR A 95 8.56 -11.47 10.98
C THR A 95 7.21 -11.89 11.54
N ASP A 96 6.77 -11.27 12.64
CA ASP A 96 5.49 -11.52 13.26
C ASP A 96 4.39 -10.69 12.58
N PRO A 97 3.44 -11.34 11.87
CA PRO A 97 2.31 -10.62 11.29
C PRO A 97 1.46 -9.94 12.36
N GLU A 98 1.25 -10.56 13.54
CA GLU A 98 0.35 -10.04 14.57
C GLU A 98 0.79 -8.67 15.09
N LEU A 99 2.10 -8.47 15.26
CA LEU A 99 2.65 -7.16 15.63
C LEU A 99 2.32 -6.10 14.57
N SER A 100 2.50 -6.42 13.29
CA SER A 100 2.22 -5.48 12.20
C SER A 100 0.71 -5.19 12.07
N GLU A 101 -0.14 -6.20 12.31
CA GLU A 101 -1.59 -6.02 12.38
C GLU A 101 -1.97 -5.07 13.52
N ALA A 102 -1.41 -5.29 14.71
CA ALA A 102 -1.65 -4.43 15.88
C ALA A 102 -1.20 -2.98 15.63
N MET A 103 -0.04 -2.77 15.01
CA MET A 103 0.46 -1.44 14.64
C MET A 103 -0.43 -0.76 13.58
N CYS A 104 -0.89 -1.53 12.60
CA CYS A 104 -1.79 -1.05 11.55
C CYS A 104 -3.15 -0.65 12.12
N VAL A 105 -3.72 -1.43 13.05
CA VAL A 105 -4.98 -1.11 13.74
C VAL A 105 -4.82 0.10 14.67
N ALA A 106 -3.67 0.22 15.36
CA ALA A 106 -3.40 1.36 16.25
C ALA A 106 -3.13 2.68 15.50
N SER A 107 -2.90 2.62 14.19
CA SER A 107 -2.58 3.78 13.36
C SER A 107 -3.83 4.59 12.99
N GLN A 108 -3.65 5.90 12.88
CA GLN A 108 -4.72 6.83 12.48
C GLN A 108 -4.83 6.95 10.97
N ILE A 109 -3.72 6.72 10.26
CA ILE A 109 -3.63 6.81 8.81
C ILE A 109 -3.02 5.52 8.30
N ASN A 110 -3.77 4.80 7.48
CA ASN A 110 -3.33 3.57 6.84
C ASN A 110 -3.23 3.81 5.35
N LEU A 111 -2.01 3.97 4.84
CA LEU A 111 -1.76 4.27 3.44
C LEU A 111 -1.42 2.98 2.70
N VAL A 112 -2.21 2.63 1.69
CA VAL A 112 -1.90 1.52 0.77
C VAL A 112 -1.53 2.10 -0.59
N LYS A 113 -0.32 1.77 -1.06
CA LYS A 113 0.15 2.19 -2.38
C LYS A 113 -0.17 1.10 -3.41
N VAL A 114 -0.98 1.42 -4.41
CA VAL A 114 -1.36 0.51 -5.52
C VAL A 114 -0.76 1.02 -6.82
N VAL A 115 -0.08 0.13 -7.56
CA VAL A 115 0.63 0.49 -8.80
C VAL A 115 0.16 -0.38 -9.97
N GLY A 116 -0.28 0.26 -11.06
CA GLY A 116 -0.42 -0.38 -12.36
C GLY A 116 -1.73 -1.12 -12.63
N GLU A 117 -2.74 -0.94 -11.79
CA GLU A 117 -4.06 -1.59 -11.90
C GLU A 117 -5.13 -0.62 -12.42
N GLU A 118 -6.23 -1.19 -12.93
CA GLU A 118 -7.38 -0.42 -13.42
C GLU A 118 -8.02 0.41 -12.31
N LEU A 119 -8.14 1.73 -12.53
CA LEU A 119 -8.69 2.65 -11.54
C LEU A 119 -10.13 2.31 -11.13
N GLY A 120 -10.92 1.65 -11.98
CA GLY A 120 -12.28 1.21 -11.69
C GLY A 120 -12.37 0.27 -10.47
N ILE A 121 -11.30 -0.44 -10.14
CA ILE A 121 -11.25 -1.25 -8.91
C ILE A 121 -11.35 -0.36 -7.66
N ALA A 122 -10.79 0.84 -7.69
CA ALA A 122 -10.81 1.78 -6.58
C ALA A 122 -12.23 2.25 -6.21
N GLU A 123 -13.15 2.29 -7.17
CA GLU A 123 -14.53 2.72 -6.99
C GLU A 123 -15.25 1.88 -5.91
N HIS A 124 -15.00 0.57 -5.89
CA HIS A 124 -15.56 -0.35 -4.90
C HIS A 124 -15.22 0.05 -3.45
N PHE A 125 -14.05 0.64 -3.23
CA PHE A 125 -13.61 1.08 -1.91
C PHE A 125 -14.13 2.48 -1.55
N LEU A 126 -14.38 3.33 -2.53
CA LEU A 126 -14.97 4.66 -2.30
C LEU A 126 -16.43 4.58 -1.87
N HIS A 127 -17.16 3.54 -2.28
CA HIS A 127 -18.53 3.27 -1.85
C HIS A 127 -18.63 2.54 -0.51
N ASP A 128 -17.52 2.02 0.03
CA ASP A 128 -17.48 1.30 1.30
C ASP A 128 -17.39 2.29 2.47
N THR A 129 -18.52 2.54 3.12
CA THR A 129 -18.62 3.48 4.24
C THR A 129 -17.95 2.98 5.51
N GLN A 130 -17.68 1.68 5.63
CA GLN A 130 -17.01 1.10 6.80
C GLN A 130 -15.51 1.41 6.79
N LEU A 131 -14.89 1.41 5.61
CA LEU A 131 -13.47 1.64 5.45
C LEU A 131 -13.09 3.14 5.46
N ASN A 132 -14.01 4.07 5.19
CA ASN A 132 -13.69 5.52 5.17
C ASN A 132 -12.46 5.83 4.29
N VAL A 133 -12.46 5.26 3.08
CA VAL A 133 -11.31 5.34 2.16
C VAL A 133 -11.25 6.71 1.48
N ARG A 134 -10.03 7.23 1.36
CA ARG A 134 -9.70 8.40 0.55
C ARG A 134 -8.75 7.97 -0.57
N LEU A 135 -9.13 8.26 -1.80
CA LEU A 135 -8.32 7.96 -2.98
C LEU A 135 -7.44 9.16 -3.34
N VAL A 136 -6.13 8.93 -3.44
CA VAL A 136 -5.18 9.87 -4.05
C VAL A 136 -4.69 9.22 -5.34
N HIS A 137 -5.17 9.71 -6.48
CA HIS A 137 -4.77 9.21 -7.79
C HIS A 137 -3.65 10.08 -8.37
N LEU A 138 -2.44 9.53 -8.43
CA LEU A 138 -1.28 10.20 -9.00
C LEU A 138 -1.11 9.82 -10.47
N VAL A 139 -1.44 10.78 -11.34
CA VAL A 139 -1.27 10.67 -12.79
C VAL A 139 0.00 11.40 -13.21
N ARG A 140 0.85 10.72 -13.97
CA ARG A 140 2.01 11.33 -14.63
C ARG A 140 1.60 11.76 -16.04
N ASP A 141 2.21 12.84 -16.54
CA ASP A 141 2.07 13.22 -17.95
C ASP A 141 2.33 12.00 -18.87
N PRO A 142 1.35 11.59 -19.70
CA PRO A 142 1.49 10.43 -20.57
C PRO A 142 2.69 10.52 -21.51
N ARG A 143 3.04 11.72 -21.98
CA ARG A 143 4.20 11.96 -22.87
C ARG A 143 5.51 11.65 -22.16
N ALA A 144 5.62 12.07 -20.89
CA ALA A 144 6.79 11.80 -20.07
C ALA A 144 6.92 10.30 -19.73
N LEU A 145 5.78 9.61 -19.55
CA LEU A 145 5.75 8.16 -19.36
C LEU A 145 6.23 7.43 -20.62
N LEU A 146 5.66 7.76 -21.78
CA LEU A 146 6.04 7.18 -23.08
C LEU A 146 7.52 7.42 -23.37
N ALA A 147 8.00 8.67 -23.21
CA ALA A 147 9.41 8.99 -23.40
C ALA A 147 10.33 8.21 -22.45
N SER A 148 9.92 8.01 -21.19
CA SER A 148 10.68 7.19 -20.24
C SER A 148 10.71 5.72 -20.67
N ARG A 149 9.58 5.17 -21.14
CA ARG A 149 9.47 3.77 -21.56
C ARG A 149 10.28 3.49 -22.83
N LEU A 150 10.19 4.38 -23.82
CA LEU A 150 10.99 4.35 -25.05
C LEU A 150 12.49 4.32 -24.74
N LYS A 151 12.96 5.12 -23.76
CA LYS A 151 14.36 5.10 -23.33
C LYS A 151 14.79 3.82 -22.62
N THR A 152 13.88 3.13 -21.95
CA THR A 152 14.20 1.92 -21.16
C THR A 152 14.05 0.61 -21.93
N GLY A 153 13.57 0.62 -23.18
CA GLY A 153 13.41 -0.59 -24.00
C GLY A 153 12.53 -1.67 -23.38
N LYS A 154 11.71 -1.32 -22.37
CA LYS A 154 10.74 -2.24 -21.77
C LYS A 154 9.44 -2.08 -22.55
N ASP A 155 9.13 -3.14 -23.27
CA ASP A 155 8.14 -3.19 -24.33
C ASP A 155 6.75 -2.69 -23.93
N PHE A 156 6.04 -2.24 -24.97
CA PHE A 156 4.63 -1.93 -24.98
C PHE A 156 3.84 -3.10 -24.37
N TRP A 157 3.04 -2.79 -23.36
CA TRP A 157 2.04 -3.69 -22.76
C TRP A 157 1.15 -4.34 -23.82
N PRO A 158 0.54 -5.48 -23.47
CA PRO A 158 -0.92 -5.46 -23.31
C PRO A 158 -1.35 -5.69 -21.85
#